data_AF-A0A2M8Q6G0-F1
#
_entry.id   AF-A0A2M8Q6G0-F1
#
_cell.length_a   1.000
_cell.length_b   1.000
_cell.length_c   1.000
_cell.angle_alpha   90.00
_cell.angle_beta   90.00
_cell.angle_gamma   90.00
#
_symmetry.space_group_name_H-M   'P 1'
#
loop_
_entity.id
_entity.type
_entity.pdbx_description
1 polymer ?
#
loop_
_entity_poly.entity_id
_entity_poly.type
_entity_poly.pdbx_seq_one_letter_code
_entity_poly.pdbx_strand_id
1 'polypeptide(L)'
;SAEFQAGMRRAIALAMARSNRDIPHYYLETRINMAKALAWLEAENLKRPIQNRLLPAVLLIKAVAKALTHVPQLNGYWVDDALQVAEAIHIGFAIALRQGGLVTPAIHHADL
;
A
#
# COMPACT_ATOMS: atom_id res chain seq x y z
N SER A 1 2.06 -11.86 24.50
CA SER A 1 2.35 -13.27 24.86
C SER A 1 2.48 -14.13 23.60
N ALA A 2 3.03 -15.33 23.68
CA ALA A 2 3.08 -16.28 22.55
C ALA A 2 1.69 -16.64 22.01
N GLU A 3 0.68 -16.67 22.90
CA GLU A 3 -0.72 -16.93 22.58
C GLU A 3 -1.34 -15.85 21.69
N PHE A 4 -1.07 -14.57 21.98
CA PHE A 4 -1.47 -13.45 21.12
C PHE A 4 -0.91 -13.58 19.70
N GLN A 5 0.38 -13.95 19.58
CA GLN A 5 1.05 -14.13 18.29
C GLN A 5 0.48 -15.32 17.50
N ALA A 6 0.08 -16.40 18.18
CA ALA A 6 -0.61 -17.53 17.55
C ALA A 6 -2.01 -17.13 17.05
N GLY A 7 -2.78 -16.39 17.87
CA GLY A 7 -4.08 -15.86 17.49
C GLY A 7 -4.02 -14.91 16.28
N MET A 8 -3.08 -13.96 16.29
CA MET A 8 -2.86 -13.04 15.16
C MET A 8 -2.52 -13.79 13.87
N ARG A 9 -1.62 -14.77 13.93
CA ARG A 9 -1.29 -15.60 12.75
C ARG A 9 -2.48 -16.38 12.23
N ARG A 10 -3.32 -16.92 13.12
CA ARG A 10 -4.54 -17.63 12.73
C ARG A 10 -5.53 -16.71 12.02
N ALA A 11 -5.72 -15.49 12.53
CA ALA A 11 -6.58 -14.49 11.90
C ALA A 11 -6.08 -14.10 10.50
N ILE A 12 -4.76 -13.86 10.34
CA ILE A 12 -4.14 -13.56 9.05
C ILE A 12 -4.33 -14.74 8.08
N ALA A 13 -4.09 -15.98 8.53
CA ALA A 13 -4.25 -17.16 7.70
C ALA A 13 -5.69 -17.33 7.20
N LEU A 14 -6.69 -17.08 8.06
CA LEU A 14 -8.10 -17.11 7.67
C LEU A 14 -8.43 -16.02 6.64
N ALA A 15 -7.93 -14.79 6.85
CA ALA A 15 -8.13 -13.69 5.90
C ALA A 15 -7.50 -13.97 4.53
N MET A 16 -6.27 -14.50 4.50
CA MET A 16 -5.58 -14.86 3.26
C MET A 16 -6.23 -16.05 2.55
N ALA A 17 -6.65 -17.08 3.29
CA ALA A 17 -7.36 -18.22 2.72
C ALA A 17 -8.69 -17.80 2.09
N ARG A 18 -9.41 -16.86 2.72
CA ARG A 18 -10.63 -16.26 2.15
C ARG A 18 -10.31 -15.44 0.90
N SER A 19 -9.32 -14.55 0.97
CA SER A 19 -8.88 -13.73 -0.16
C SER A 19 -8.56 -14.57 -1.40
N ASN A 20 -7.74 -15.60 -1.25
CA ASN A 20 -7.31 -16.46 -2.37
C ASN A 20 -8.41 -17.38 -2.90
N ARG A 21 -9.45 -17.66 -2.11
CA ARG A 21 -10.59 -18.48 -2.53
C ARG A 21 -11.63 -17.65 -3.27
N ASP A 22 -11.94 -16.47 -2.74
CA ASP A 22 -13.09 -15.69 -3.18
C ASP A 22 -12.72 -14.68 -4.28
N ILE A 23 -11.46 -14.22 -4.32
CA ILE A 23 -11.01 -13.21 -5.30
C ILE A 23 -10.19 -13.90 -6.42
N PRO A 24 -10.62 -13.80 -7.69
CA PRO A 24 -9.83 -14.30 -8.82
C PRO A 24 -8.66 -13.34 -9.09
N HIS A 25 -7.45 -13.76 -8.76
CA HIS A 25 -6.24 -12.96 -8.94
C HIS A 25 -5.65 -13.15 -10.34
N TYR A 26 -5.27 -12.04 -10.96
CA TYR A 26 -4.40 -12.03 -12.14
C TYR A 26 -3.31 -10.98 -11.94
N TYR A 27 -2.15 -11.18 -12.56
CA TYR A 27 -0.97 -10.35 -12.34
C TYR A 27 -0.60 -9.61 -13.62
N LEU A 28 -0.35 -8.31 -13.48
CA LEU A 28 0.21 -7.47 -14.53
C LEU A 28 1.56 -6.94 -14.07
N GLU A 29 2.51 -6.88 -15.00
CA GLU A 29 3.83 -6.33 -14.74
C GLU A 29 4.23 -5.31 -15.80
N THR A 30 5.00 -4.31 -15.37
CA THR A 30 5.61 -3.34 -16.27
C THR A 30 6.93 -2.86 -15.68
N ARG A 31 7.83 -2.39 -16.55
CA ARG A 31 9.13 -1.84 -16.15
C ARG A 31 9.04 -0.32 -16.09
N ILE A 32 9.41 0.25 -14.95
CA ILE A 32 9.43 1.70 -14.73
C ILE A 32 10.88 2.14 -14.57
N ASN A 33 11.33 3.06 -15.44
CA ASN A 33 12.63 3.70 -15.25
C ASN A 33 12.54 4.75 -14.12
N MET A 34 13.12 4.43 -12.97
CA MET A 34 13.10 5.27 -11.78
C MET A 34 14.22 6.32 -11.71
N ALA A 35 15.14 6.36 -12.68
CA ALA A 35 16.36 7.18 -12.59
C ALA A 35 16.06 8.67 -12.34
N LYS A 36 15.13 9.25 -13.11
CA LYS A 36 14.74 10.66 -12.94
C LYS A 36 14.07 10.92 -11.58
N ALA A 37 13.22 10.01 -11.14
CA ALA A 37 12.49 10.15 -9.88
C ALA A 37 13.43 10.05 -8.66
N LEU A 38 14.40 9.13 -8.71
CA LEU A 38 15.40 8.96 -7.66
C LEU A 38 16.40 10.13 -7.63
N ALA A 39 16.83 10.64 -8.79
CA ALA A 39 17.68 11.84 -8.85
C ALA A 39 16.98 13.08 -8.27
N TRP A 40 15.68 13.25 -8.57
CA TRP A 40 14.89 14.30 -7.95
C TRP A 40 14.80 14.12 -6.43
N LEU A 41 14.54 12.90 -5.95
CA LEU A 41 14.42 12.61 -4.53
C LEU A 41 15.72 12.91 -3.77
N GLU A 42 16.87 12.56 -4.36
CA GLU A 42 18.18 12.87 -3.81
C GLU A 42 18.39 14.39 -3.69
N ALA A 43 18.19 15.12 -4.80
CA ALA A 43 18.32 16.58 -4.82
C ALA A 43 17.38 17.27 -3.82
N GLU A 44 16.17 16.73 -3.65
CA GLU A 44 15.19 17.24 -2.70
C GLU A 44 15.57 16.94 -1.24
N ASN A 45 16.13 15.75 -0.98
CA ASN A 45 16.60 15.37 0.35
C ASN A 45 17.84 16.12 0.81
N LEU A 46 18.66 16.64 -0.12
CA LEU A 46 19.78 17.52 0.20
C LEU A 46 19.35 18.86 0.78
N LYS A 47 18.14 19.33 0.47
CA LYS A 47 17.56 20.58 1.00
C LYS A 47 16.93 20.40 2.38
N ARG A 48 16.92 19.18 2.92
CA ARG A 48 16.17 18.80 4.12
C ARG A 48 17.12 18.31 5.22
N PRO A 49 16.83 18.62 6.49
CA PRO A 49 17.53 17.97 7.59
C PRO A 49 17.21 16.47 7.58
N ILE A 50 18.13 15.65 8.10
CA ILE A 50 18.08 14.18 7.98
C ILE A 50 16.73 13.62 8.45
N GLN A 51 16.19 14.12 9.56
CA GLN A 51 14.91 13.69 10.13
C GLN A 51 13.68 13.94 9.24
N ASN A 52 13.78 14.86 8.27
CA ASN A 52 12.69 15.24 7.37
C ASN A 52 12.90 14.72 5.94
N ARG A 53 13.89 13.84 5.73
CA ARG A 53 14.14 13.25 4.42
C ARG A 53 13.03 12.29 4.03
N LEU A 54 12.70 12.34 2.75
CA LEU A 54 11.72 11.52 2.10
C LEU A 54 12.32 10.15 1.75
N LEU A 55 11.54 9.09 1.92
CA LEU A 55 11.92 7.72 1.56
C LEU A 55 11.56 7.43 0.10
N PRO A 56 12.30 6.57 -0.64
CA PRO A 56 11.96 6.20 -2.01
C PRO A 56 10.52 5.71 -2.21
N ALA A 57 9.95 5.03 -1.21
CA ALA A 57 8.57 4.54 -1.23
C ALA A 57 7.53 5.64 -1.49
N VAL A 58 7.79 6.89 -1.06
CA VAL A 58 6.83 8.01 -1.23
C VAL A 58 6.56 8.34 -2.70
N LEU A 59 7.53 8.09 -3.58
CA LEU A 59 7.37 8.28 -5.03
C LEU A 59 6.29 7.35 -5.58
N LEU A 60 6.32 6.09 -5.16
CA LEU A 60 5.36 5.08 -5.59
C LEU A 60 3.99 5.28 -4.93
N ILE A 61 3.97 5.59 -3.64
CA ILE A 61 2.72 5.88 -2.91
C ILE A 61 1.98 7.04 -3.57
N LYS A 62 2.66 8.17 -3.83
CA LYS A 62 2.02 9.32 -4.48
C LYS A 62 1.63 9.03 -5.93
N ALA A 63 2.43 8.25 -6.67
CA ALA A 63 2.08 7.84 -8.03
C ALA A 63 0.80 6.97 -8.05
N VAL A 64 0.69 5.99 -7.15
CA VAL A 64 -0.51 5.15 -7.01
C VAL A 64 -1.72 6.00 -6.61
N ALA A 65 -1.60 6.87 -5.62
CA ALA A 65 -2.70 7.74 -5.19
C ALA A 65 -3.22 8.60 -6.36
N LYS A 66 -2.31 9.20 -7.14
CA LYS A 66 -2.68 9.97 -8.35
C LYS A 66 -3.27 9.10 -9.47
N ALA A 67 -2.83 7.85 -9.62
CA ALA A 67 -3.41 6.96 -10.62
C ALA A 67 -4.86 6.60 -10.27
N LEU A 68 -5.16 6.43 -8.98
CA LEU A 68 -6.50 6.13 -8.49
C LEU A 68 -7.49 7.29 -8.69
N THR A 69 -7.03 8.55 -8.76
CA THR A 69 -7.92 9.67 -9.15
C THR A 69 -8.29 9.64 -10.63
N HIS A 70 -7.44 9.08 -11.48
CA HIS A 70 -7.70 8.95 -12.92
C HIS A 70 -8.51 7.69 -13.27
N VAL A 71 -8.35 6.62 -12.48
CA VAL A 71 -9.03 5.32 -12.69
C VAL A 71 -9.71 4.89 -11.38
N PRO A 72 -10.81 5.56 -10.99
CA PRO A 72 -11.45 5.37 -9.69
C PRO A 72 -12.02 3.97 -9.48
N GLN A 73 -12.27 3.21 -10.55
CA GLN A 73 -12.74 1.81 -10.47
C GLN A 73 -11.73 0.88 -9.78
N LEU A 74 -10.45 1.28 -9.71
CA LEU A 74 -9.41 0.55 -8.97
C LEU A 74 -9.36 0.90 -7.48
N ASN A 75 -10.09 1.93 -7.03
CA ASN A 75 -10.23 2.33 -5.63
C ASN A 75 -11.62 1.92 -5.10
N GLY A 76 -11.90 0.62 -5.05
CA GLY A 76 -13.21 0.13 -4.65
C GLY A 76 -13.17 -1.26 -4.03
N TYR A 77 -14.33 -1.70 -3.56
CA TYR A 77 -14.54 -3.01 -2.96
C TYR A 77 -15.85 -3.61 -3.47
N TRP A 78 -15.94 -4.93 -3.45
CA TRP A 78 -17.11 -5.64 -3.94
C TRP A 78 -18.05 -5.97 -2.78
N VAL A 79 -19.33 -5.61 -2.92
CA VAL A 79 -20.40 -5.92 -1.95
C VAL A 79 -21.65 -6.31 -2.74
N ASP A 80 -22.29 -7.41 -2.35
CA ASP A 80 -23.55 -7.90 -2.96
C ASP A 80 -23.50 -7.93 -4.50
N ASP A 81 -22.43 -8.52 -5.04
CA ASP A 81 -22.17 -8.65 -6.48
C ASP A 81 -22.02 -7.33 -7.26
N ALA A 82 -21.75 -6.21 -6.57
CA ALA A 82 -21.54 -4.91 -7.17
C ALA A 82 -20.23 -4.23 -6.71
N LEU A 83 -19.62 -3.48 -7.63
CA LEU A 83 -18.49 -2.60 -7.31
C LEU A 83 -18.98 -1.37 -6.55
N GLN A 84 -18.42 -1.15 -5.36
CA GLN A 84 -18.56 0.07 -4.59
C GLN A 84 -17.24 0.86 -4.69
N VAL A 85 -17.27 1.97 -5.42
CA VAL A 85 -16.11 2.88 -5.55
C VAL A 85 -16.00 3.74 -4.29
N ALA A 86 -14.80 3.79 -3.70
CA ALA A 86 -14.50 4.65 -2.57
C ALA A 86 -14.10 6.05 -3.04
N GLU A 87 -14.65 7.08 -2.41
CA GLU A 87 -14.32 8.48 -2.70
C GLU A 87 -12.93 8.86 -2.18
N ALA A 88 -12.63 8.50 -0.93
CA ALA A 88 -11.34 8.77 -0.33
C ALA A 88 -10.29 7.74 -0.76
N ILE A 89 -9.08 8.20 -1.08
CA ILE A 89 -7.95 7.33 -1.42
C ILE A 89 -7.11 7.13 -0.16
N HIS A 90 -7.08 5.89 0.33
CA HIS A 90 -6.28 5.48 1.48
C HIS A 90 -5.32 4.38 1.07
N ILE A 91 -4.03 4.54 1.41
CA ILE A 91 -3.00 3.57 1.04
C ILE A 91 -2.52 2.82 2.28
N GLY A 92 -2.75 1.52 2.30
CA GLY A 92 -2.13 0.62 3.28
C GLY A 92 -0.63 0.48 2.99
N PHE A 93 0.22 0.79 3.97
CA PHE A 93 1.67 0.63 3.83
C PHE A 93 2.15 -0.53 4.69
N ALA A 94 2.51 -1.65 4.05
CA ALA A 94 2.88 -2.88 4.74
C ALA A 94 4.30 -2.77 5.33
N ILE A 95 4.43 -2.99 6.65
CA ILE A 95 5.68 -2.88 7.39
C ILE A 95 5.96 -4.20 8.10
N ALA A 96 7.11 -4.80 7.81
CA ALA A 96 7.60 -5.98 8.51
C ALA A 96 8.10 -5.61 9.92
N LEU A 97 7.66 -6.36 10.92
CA LEU A 97 8.08 -6.17 12.31
C LEU A 97 9.36 -6.95 12.62
N ARG A 98 10.28 -6.35 13.38
CA ARG A 98 11.60 -6.95 13.71
C ARG A 98 11.51 -8.31 14.41
N GLN A 99 10.45 -8.54 15.19
CA GLN A 99 10.24 -9.79 15.93
C GLN A 99 9.35 -10.79 15.18
N GLY A 100 9.15 -10.57 13.87
CA GLY A 100 8.21 -11.33 13.05
C GLY A 100 6.80 -10.73 13.07
N GLY A 101 6.10 -10.88 11.95
CA GLY A 101 4.77 -10.31 11.73
C GLY A 101 4.77 -9.11 10.77
N LEU A 102 3.56 -8.68 10.41
CA LEU A 102 3.30 -7.61 9.46
C LEU A 102 2.23 -6.70 10.07
N VAL A 103 2.41 -5.39 9.90
CA VAL A 103 1.37 -4.40 10.17
C VAL A 103 1.16 -3.55 8.93
N THR A 104 -0.07 -3.12 8.70
CA THR A 104 -0.43 -2.32 7.53
C THR A 104 -1.21 -1.07 7.98
N PRO A 105 -0.54 -0.03 8.49
CA PRO A 105 -1.18 1.25 8.73
C PRO A 105 -1.72 1.86 7.43
N ALA A 106 -2.84 2.57 7.53
CA ALA A 106 -3.40 3.34 6.44
C ALA A 106 -2.85 4.77 6.45
N ILE A 107 -2.36 5.22 5.30
CA ILE A 107 -2.12 6.63 5.01
C ILE A 107 -3.44 7.18 4.46
N HIS A 108 -4.09 8.04 5.24
CA HIS A 108 -5.36 8.64 4.86
C HIS A 108 -5.15 9.76 3.84
N HIS A 109 -6.12 9.92 2.93
CA HIS A 109 -6.15 10.94 1.88
C HIS A 109 -4.81 11.09 1.15
N ALA A 110 -4.25 9.98 0.67
CA ALA A 110 -2.90 9.92 0.11
C ALA A 110 -2.75 10.69 -1.22
N ASP A 111 -3.87 11.10 -1.81
CA ASP A 111 -3.95 11.89 -3.03
C ASP A 111 -3.79 13.40 -2.80
N LEU A 112 -4.01 13.88 -1.57
CA LEU A 112 -3.82 15.30 -1.18
C LEU A 112 -2.36 15.74 -1.19
#